data_AF-A0A6I5C699-F1
#
_entry.id   AF-A0A6I5C699-F1
#
_cell.length_a   1.000
_cell.length_b   1.000
_cell.length_c   1.000
_cell.angle_alpha   90.00
_cell.angle_beta   90.00
_cell.angle_gamma   90.00
#
_symmetry.space_group_name_H-M   'P 1'
#
loop_
_entity.id
_entity.type
_entity.pdbx_description
1 polymer ?
#
loop_
_entity_poly.entity_id
_entity_poly.type
_entity_poly.pdbx_seq_one_letter_code
_entity_poly.pdbx_strand_id
1 'polypeptide(L)'
;AGALLDRQLTLARTRAHSTALQALGSSRFHAVADKVAVLASDVPLTPAAHTTDLRALAAAAEERLADAVAALPLVTAGSPYNAEALIHGLSPDPAPHPQDAPWHQVRLLLRLHRYAQEALRGGLPADGPYSPDGTDGP
;
A
#
# COMPACT_ATOMS: atom_id res chain seq x y z
N ALA A 1 -25.06 -20.78 -8.18
CA ALA A 1 -24.19 -19.99 -7.27
C ALA A 1 -23.81 -18.62 -7.85
N GLY A 2 -23.45 -18.51 -9.14
CA GLY A 2 -23.00 -17.24 -9.75
C GLY A 2 -23.97 -16.06 -9.61
N ALA A 3 -25.26 -16.24 -9.93
CA ALA A 3 -26.26 -15.17 -9.81
C ALA A 3 -26.47 -14.67 -8.37
N LEU A 4 -26.24 -15.53 -7.36
CA LEU A 4 -26.31 -15.12 -5.96
C LEU A 4 -25.09 -14.29 -5.56
N LEU A 5 -23.89 -14.74 -5.95
CA LEU A 5 -22.65 -14.00 -5.71
C LEU A 5 -22.68 -12.63 -6.40
N ASP A 6 -23.14 -12.58 -7.64
CA ASP A 6 -23.27 -11.34 -8.40
C ASP A 6 -24.19 -10.34 -7.71
N ARG A 7 -25.36 -10.78 -7.24
CA ARG A 7 -26.26 -9.96 -6.44
C ARG A 7 -25.62 -9.48 -5.14
N GLN A 8 -24.93 -10.37 -4.42
CA GLN A 8 -24.28 -10.03 -3.15
C GLN A 8 -23.15 -9.02 -3.34
N LEU A 9 -22.27 -9.23 -4.32
CA LEU A 9 -21.15 -8.35 -4.64
C LEU A 9 -21.65 -6.99 -5.16
N THR A 10 -22.70 -6.97 -5.97
CA THR A 10 -23.31 -5.73 -6.44
C THR A 10 -23.86 -4.91 -5.27
N LEU A 11 -24.61 -5.54 -4.35
CA LEU A 11 -25.12 -4.84 -3.16
C LEU A 11 -24.00 -4.37 -2.23
N ALA A 12 -22.98 -5.20 -2.01
CA ALA A 12 -21.82 -4.84 -1.20
C ALA A 12 -21.07 -3.66 -1.82
N ARG A 13 -20.88 -3.65 -3.14
CA ARG A 13 -20.25 -2.55 -3.88
C ARG A 13 -21.05 -1.27 -3.76
N THR A 14 -22.37 -1.30 -3.97
CA THR A 14 -23.23 -0.12 -3.86
C THR A 14 -23.17 0.47 -2.45
N ARG A 15 -23.20 -0.38 -1.41
CA ARG A 15 -23.06 0.07 -0.01
C ARG A 15 -21.69 0.70 0.23
N ALA A 16 -20.62 0.00 -0.17
CA ALA A 16 -19.25 0.51 -0.02
C ALA A 16 -19.06 1.84 -0.76
N HIS A 17 -19.67 2.00 -1.93
CA HIS A 17 -19.64 3.24 -2.70
C HIS A 17 -20.30 4.40 -1.95
N SER A 18 -21.54 4.22 -1.47
CA SER A 18 -22.23 5.26 -0.70
C SER A 18 -21.47 5.59 0.59
N THR A 19 -20.93 4.59 1.30
CA THR A 19 -20.09 4.80 2.48
C THR A 19 -18.80 5.57 2.15
N ALA A 20 -18.17 5.30 1.01
CA ALA A 20 -16.98 6.04 0.58
C ALA A 20 -17.31 7.50 0.28
N LEU A 21 -18.43 7.80 -0.40
CA LEU A 21 -18.88 9.18 -0.62
C LEU A 21 -19.19 9.92 0.69
N GLN A 22 -19.84 9.25 1.64
CA GLN A 22 -20.08 9.82 2.97
C GLN A 22 -18.77 10.10 3.72
N ALA A 23 -17.79 9.18 3.63
CA ALA A 23 -16.48 9.37 4.25
C ALA A 23 -15.72 10.55 3.62
N LEU A 24 -15.77 10.71 2.29
CA LEU A 24 -15.14 11.82 1.57
C LEU A 24 -15.74 13.18 1.95
N GLY A 25 -17.04 13.25 2.21
CA GLY A 25 -17.69 14.49 2.69
C GLY A 25 -17.58 14.71 4.20
N SER A 26 -16.87 13.85 4.95
CA SER A 26 -16.79 13.95 6.40
C SER A 26 -15.74 14.95 6.86
N SER A 27 -15.99 15.59 8.01
CA SER A 27 -15.01 16.48 8.65
C SER A 27 -13.69 15.76 8.97
N ARG A 28 -13.73 14.45 9.27
CA ARG A 28 -12.54 13.63 9.49
C ARG A 28 -11.67 13.54 8.23
N PHE A 29 -12.28 13.36 7.06
CA PHE A 29 -11.54 13.34 5.81
C PHE A 29 -10.95 14.71 5.49
N HIS A 30 -11.75 15.78 5.61
CA HIS A 30 -11.27 17.14 5.41
C HIS A 30 -10.11 17.50 6.34
N ALA A 31 -10.17 17.13 7.63
CA ALA A 31 -9.08 17.37 8.58
C ALA A 31 -7.77 16.66 8.19
N VAL A 32 -7.84 15.51 7.51
CA VAL A 32 -6.65 14.83 6.97
C VAL A 32 -6.20 15.52 5.68
N ALA A 33 -7.12 15.86 4.78
CA ALA A 33 -6.82 16.54 3.53
C ALA A 33 -6.13 17.90 3.77
N ASP A 34 -6.58 18.66 4.76
CA ASP A 34 -5.99 19.95 5.13
C ASP A 34 -4.56 19.78 5.64
N LYS A 35 -4.28 18.74 6.44
CA LYS A 35 -2.91 18.41 6.87
C LYS A 35 -2.01 18.00 5.71
N VAL A 36 -2.54 17.26 4.74
CA VAL A 36 -1.81 16.89 3.52
C VAL A 36 -1.54 18.11 2.64
N ALA A 37 -2.47 19.06 2.56
CA ALA A 37 -2.27 20.32 1.84
C ALA A 37 -1.16 21.16 2.48
N VAL A 38 -1.11 21.22 3.81
CA VAL A 38 0.02 21.85 4.54
C VAL A 38 1.33 21.14 4.22
N LEU A 39 1.36 19.81 4.24
CA LEU A 39 2.55 19.01 3.95
C LEU A 39 3.13 19.25 2.54
N ALA A 40 2.28 19.62 1.57
CA ALA A 40 2.72 19.96 0.22
C ALA A 40 3.55 21.26 0.15
N SER A 41 3.38 22.16 1.13
CA SER A 41 4.12 23.43 1.20
C SER A 41 5.19 23.44 2.29
N ASP A 42 4.94 22.80 3.43
CA ASP A 42 5.85 22.75 4.57
C ASP A 42 5.99 21.32 5.09
N VAL A 43 7.19 20.78 4.95
CA VAL A 43 7.54 19.45 5.46
C VAL A 43 8.21 19.63 6.82
N PRO A 44 7.62 19.12 7.92
CA PRO A 44 8.15 19.31 9.27
C PRO A 44 9.37 18.41 9.51
N LEU A 45 10.50 18.81 8.94
CA LEU A 45 11.77 18.12 9.08
C LEU A 45 12.34 18.34 10.49
N THR A 46 12.81 17.28 11.13
CA THR A 46 13.58 17.40 12.37
C THR A 46 14.90 18.12 12.09
N PRO A 47 15.51 18.82 13.07
CA PRO A 47 16.77 19.55 12.86
C PRO A 47 17.90 18.70 12.26
N ALA A 48 17.95 17.40 12.59
CA ALA A 48 18.95 16.45 12.07
C ALA A 48 18.64 15.91 10.67
N ALA A 49 17.47 16.20 10.08
CA ALA A 49 17.03 15.58 8.83
C ALA A 49 17.98 15.86 7.66
N HIS A 50 18.63 17.02 7.65
CA HIS A 50 19.56 17.42 6.60
C HIS A 50 20.87 16.60 6.60
N THR A 51 21.21 15.96 7.72
CA THR A 51 22.41 15.12 7.85
C THR A 51 22.09 13.63 7.93
N THR A 52 20.80 13.28 8.02
CA THR A 52 20.35 11.89 8.04
C THR A 52 20.59 11.22 6.68
N ASP A 53 21.30 10.11 6.68
CA ASP A 53 21.44 9.27 5.49
C ASP A 53 20.15 8.47 5.24
N LEU A 54 19.40 8.88 4.22
CA LEU A 54 18.19 8.18 3.79
C LEU A 54 18.49 6.77 3.28
N ARG A 55 19.70 6.50 2.79
CA ARG A 55 20.08 5.17 2.28
C ARG A 55 20.10 4.14 3.41
N ALA A 56 20.59 4.51 4.59
CA ALA A 56 20.55 3.67 5.78
C ALA A 56 19.09 3.34 6.18
N LEU A 57 18.17 4.30 6.07
CA LEU A 57 16.75 4.06 6.36
C LEU A 57 16.08 3.12 5.34
N ALA A 58 16.43 3.24 4.06
CA ALA A 58 15.96 2.33 3.02
C ALA A 58 16.53 0.92 3.17
N ALA A 59 17.81 0.80 3.55
CA ALA A 59 18.45 -0.48 3.86
C ALA A 59 17.75 -1.17 5.04
N ALA A 60 17.41 -0.43 6.11
CA ALA A 60 16.64 -0.98 7.21
C ALA A 60 15.25 -1.49 6.77
N ALA A 61 14.62 -0.89 5.74
CA ALA A 61 13.37 -1.39 5.17
C ALA A 61 13.58 -2.67 4.35
N GLU A 62 14.71 -2.79 3.66
CA GLU A 62 15.13 -3.99 2.96
C GLU A 62 15.40 -5.16 3.91
N GLU A 63 16.14 -4.92 5.00
CA GLU A 63 16.41 -5.93 6.03
C GLU A 63 15.12 -6.48 6.63
N ARG A 64 14.19 -5.60 7.05
CA ARG A 64 12.88 -6.04 7.56
C ARG A 64 12.10 -6.89 6.55
N LEU A 65 12.21 -6.59 5.26
CA LEU A 65 11.60 -7.38 4.20
C LEU A 65 12.29 -8.73 4.08
N ALA A 66 13.63 -8.77 4.04
CA ALA A 66 14.42 -9.99 3.93
C ALA A 66 14.14 -10.94 5.11
N ASP A 67 14.08 -10.41 6.33
CA ASP A 67 13.74 -11.16 7.53
C ASP A 67 12.33 -11.76 7.44
N ALA A 68 11.34 -10.96 7.01
CA ALA A 68 9.97 -11.44 6.86
C ALA A 68 9.83 -12.50 5.76
N VAL A 69 10.59 -12.38 4.67
CA VAL A 69 10.64 -13.38 3.59
C VAL A 69 11.30 -14.66 4.09
N ALA A 70 12.40 -14.56 4.84
CA ALA A 70 13.08 -15.72 5.43
C ALA A 70 12.20 -16.46 6.44
N ALA A 71 11.29 -15.75 7.12
CA ALA A 71 10.33 -16.33 8.06
C ALA A 71 9.07 -16.93 7.40
N LEU A 72 8.96 -16.92 6.07
CA LEU A 72 7.77 -17.46 5.39
C LEU A 72 7.66 -18.99 5.58
N PRO A 73 6.46 -19.51 5.91
CA PRO A 73 6.23 -20.94 6.09
C PRO A 73 6.08 -21.65 4.73
N LEU A 74 7.18 -21.76 3.98
CA LEU A 74 7.22 -22.33 2.63
C LEU A 74 6.79 -23.81 2.58
N VAL A 75 6.99 -24.54 3.68
CA VAL A 75 6.57 -25.95 3.81
C VAL A 75 5.05 -26.07 3.87
N THR A 76 4.36 -25.09 4.48
CA THR A 76 2.90 -25.07 4.58
C THR A 76 2.23 -24.60 3.28
N ALA A 77 2.92 -23.78 2.47
CA ALA A 77 2.45 -23.34 1.15
C ALA A 77 2.34 -24.46 0.09
N GLY A 78 2.88 -25.65 0.38
CA GLY A 78 2.69 -26.86 -0.45
C GLY A 78 1.39 -27.62 -0.17
N SER A 79 0.63 -27.25 0.87
CA SER A 79 -0.69 -27.81 1.17
C SER A 79 -1.78 -27.14 0.30
N PRO A 80 -2.91 -27.80 -0.01
CA PRO A 80 -3.99 -27.14 -0.74
C PRO A 80 -4.45 -25.90 0.04
N TYR A 81 -4.47 -24.75 -0.64
CA TYR A 81 -4.67 -23.40 -0.11
C TYR A 81 -5.94 -23.20 0.76
N ASN A 82 -6.89 -24.15 0.76
CA ASN A 82 -8.11 -24.13 1.57
C ASN A 82 -8.38 -25.45 2.33
N ALA A 83 -7.40 -26.35 2.44
CA ALA A 83 -7.62 -27.68 3.03
C ALA A 83 -8.19 -27.59 4.46
N GLU A 84 -7.72 -26.63 5.25
CA GLU A 84 -8.18 -26.41 6.62
C GLU A 84 -9.59 -25.77 6.69
N ALA A 85 -9.94 -24.88 5.76
CA ALA A 85 -11.29 -24.28 5.69
C ALA A 85 -12.38 -25.27 5.28
N LEU A 86 -12.03 -26.32 4.52
CA LEU A 86 -12.94 -27.42 4.20
C LEU A 86 -13.28 -28.28 5.43
N ILE A 87 -12.41 -28.29 6.45
CA ILE A 87 -12.55 -29.10 7.67
C ILE A 87 -13.21 -28.29 8.81
N HIS A 88 -12.82 -27.02 8.97
CA HIS A 88 -13.25 -26.20 10.12
C HIS A 88 -14.51 -25.33 9.88
N GLY A 89 -14.99 -25.24 8.64
CA GLY A 89 -16.13 -24.38 8.27
C GLY A 89 -15.84 -22.88 8.47
N LEU A 90 -16.75 -22.03 8.01
CA LEU A 90 -16.66 -20.57 8.17
C LEU A 90 -17.04 -20.17 9.61
N SER A 91 -16.24 -20.59 10.58
CA SER A 91 -16.32 -20.10 11.96
C SER A 91 -15.88 -18.63 12.01
N PRO A 92 -16.51 -17.76 12.82
CA PRO A 92 -16.11 -16.36 13.01
C PRO A 92 -14.79 -16.20 13.80
N ASP A 93 -14.09 -17.29 14.12
CA ASP A 93 -12.78 -17.27 14.76
C ASP A 93 -11.75 -16.57 13.84
N PRO A 94 -10.97 -15.58 14.32
CA PRO A 94 -10.35 -14.55 13.48
C PRO A 94 -9.14 -15.01 12.65
N ALA A 95 -8.92 -16.31 12.45
CA ALA A 95 -7.91 -16.82 11.54
C ALA A 95 -8.41 -18.04 10.76
N PRO A 96 -9.34 -17.87 9.79
CA PRO A 96 -9.76 -18.97 8.93
C PRO A 96 -8.61 -19.53 8.07
N HIS A 97 -7.53 -18.75 7.90
CA HIS A 97 -6.29 -19.17 7.24
C HIS A 97 -5.05 -18.52 7.90
N PRO A 98 -4.45 -19.14 8.94
CA PRO A 98 -3.20 -18.64 9.54
C PRO A 98 -2.04 -18.54 8.53
N GLN A 99 -2.20 -19.17 7.37
CA GLN A 99 -1.24 -19.20 6.28
C GLN A 99 -1.11 -17.86 5.55
N ASP A 100 -2.15 -17.03 5.47
CA ASP A 100 -2.14 -15.80 4.64
C ASP A 100 -1.47 -14.61 5.33
N ALA A 101 -1.50 -14.54 6.67
CA ALA A 101 -1.00 -13.39 7.41
C ALA A 101 0.50 -13.08 7.15
N PRO A 102 1.41 -14.08 7.15
CA PRO A 102 2.81 -13.85 6.78
C PRO A 102 2.99 -13.31 5.35
N TRP A 103 2.21 -13.82 4.39
CA TRP A 103 2.26 -13.34 3.00
C TRP A 103 1.73 -11.91 2.85
N HIS A 104 0.66 -11.56 3.56
CA HIS A 104 0.15 -10.19 3.61
C HIS A 104 1.17 -9.22 4.23
N GLN A 105 1.89 -9.66 5.26
CA GLN A 105 2.96 -8.87 5.89
C GLN A 105 4.12 -8.64 4.93
N VAL A 106 4.60 -9.68 4.24
CA VAL A 106 5.64 -9.55 3.20
C VAL A 106 5.18 -8.60 2.09
N ARG A 107 3.93 -8.69 1.64
CA ARG A 107 3.37 -7.78 0.62
C ARG A 107 3.37 -6.32 1.09
N LEU A 108 3.07 -6.06 2.35
CA LEU A 108 3.14 -4.71 2.94
C LEU A 108 4.59 -4.21 2.97
N LEU A 109 5.51 -5.02 3.48
CA LEU A 109 6.93 -4.68 3.59
C LEU A 109 7.57 -4.43 2.22
N LEU A 110 7.18 -5.20 1.19
CA LEU A 110 7.63 -4.98 -0.17
C LEU A 110 7.18 -3.62 -0.71
N ARG A 111 5.92 -3.22 -0.45
CA ARG A 111 5.43 -1.88 -0.83
C ARG A 111 6.20 -0.79 -0.10
N LEU A 112 6.48 -0.97 1.19
CA LEU A 112 7.27 -0.01 1.98
C LEU A 112 8.71 0.11 1.46
N HIS A 113 9.37 -1.00 1.15
CA HIS A 113 10.70 -0.98 0.54
C HIS A 113 10.67 -0.25 -0.81
N ARG A 114 9.68 -0.53 -1.66
CA ARG A 114 9.52 0.19 -2.93
C ARG A 114 9.33 1.70 -2.72
N TYR A 115 8.48 2.11 -1.79
CA TYR A 115 8.29 3.54 -1.48
C TYR A 115 9.53 4.19 -0.89
N ALA A 116 10.34 3.47 -0.11
CA ALA A 116 11.63 3.97 0.37
C ALA A 116 12.61 4.20 -0.79
N GLN A 117 12.65 3.29 -1.77
CA GLN A 117 13.46 3.45 -2.99
C GLN A 117 12.97 4.60 -3.87
N GLU A 118 11.65 4.78 -3.99
CA GLU A 118 11.06 5.94 -4.70
C GLU A 118 11.41 7.26 -4.01
N ALA A 119 11.32 7.32 -2.66
CA ALA A 119 11.72 8.49 -1.89
C ALA A 119 13.22 8.82 -2.04
N LEU A 120 14.09 7.80 -2.08
CA LEU A 120 15.53 7.97 -2.32
C LEU A 120 15.86 8.57 -3.68
N ARG A 121 15.11 8.20 -4.72
CA ARG A 121 15.34 8.69 -6.09
C ARG A 121 14.94 10.15 -6.25
N GLY A 122 14.25 10.73 -5.27
CA GLY A 122 13.59 12.02 -5.37
C GLY A 122 12.39 11.92 -6.30
N GLY A 123 11.25 12.48 -5.90
CA GLY A 123 10.10 12.58 -6.79
C GLY A 123 10.41 13.51 -7.96
N LEU A 124 10.97 12.96 -9.05
CA LEU A 124 11.03 13.65 -10.33
C LEU A 124 9.60 13.68 -10.89
N PRO A 125 8.97 14.86 -11.08
CA PRO A 125 7.85 14.93 -12.00
C PRO A 125 8.38 14.50 -13.38
N ALA A 126 7.71 13.55 -14.01
CA ALA A 126 8.05 13.02 -15.32
C ALA A 126 7.73 13.99 -16.47
N ASP A 127 7.91 15.30 -16.26
CA ASP A 127 7.82 16.32 -17.30
C ASP A 127 9.19 17.02 -17.38
N GLY A 128 10.07 16.47 -18.21
CA GLY A 128 11.21 17.23 -18.70
C GLY A 128 10.69 18.44 -19.49
N PRO A 129 11.39 19.59 -19.46
CA PRO A 129 10.96 20.74 -20.24
C PRO A 129 10.96 20.36 -21.72
N TYR A 130 9.77 20.33 -22.33
CA TYR A 130 9.62 20.46 -23.77
C TYR A 130 10.37 21.73 -24.17
N SER A 131 11.52 21.55 -24.83
CA SER A 131 12.30 22.65 -25.40
C SER A 131 11.69 22.99 -26.77
N PRO A 132 11.08 24.17 -26.95
CA PRO A 132 10.64 24.63 -28.26
C PRO A 132 11.86 25.25 -28.94
N ASP A 133 12.61 24.46 -29.71
CA ASP A 133 13.64 25.03 -30.58
C ASP A 133 13.57 24.37 -31.95
N GLY A 134 12.56 24.79 -32.71
CA GLY A 134 12.54 24.72 -34.16
C GLY A 134 12.83 26.13 -34.67
N THR A 135 14.11 26.46 -34.80
CA THR A 135 14.56 27.62 -35.57
C THR A 135 14.19 27.43 -37.04
N ASP A 136 13.13 28.12 -37.49
CA ASP A 136 12.97 28.47 -38.90
C ASP A 136 13.10 29.99 -39.02
N GLY A 137 14.25 30.40 -39.56
CA GLY A 137 14.53 31.76 -40.02
C GLY A 137 14.33 31.86 -41.54
N PRO A 138 14.30 33.10 -42.08
CA PRO A 138 13.39 33.60 -43.11
C PRO A 138 13.56 33.07 -44.53
#